data_AF-A0A8H7ENY4-F1
#
_entry.id   AF-A0A8H7ENY4-F1
#
_cell.length_a   1.000
_cell.length_b   1.000
_cell.length_c   1.000
_cell.angle_alpha   90.00
_cell.angle_beta   90.00
_cell.angle_gamma   90.00
#
_symmetry.space_group_name_H-M   'P 1'
#
loop_
_entity.id
_entity.type
_entity.pdbx_description
1 polymer ?
#
loop_
_entity_poly.entity_id
_entity_poly.type
_entity_poly.pdbx_seq_one_letter_code
_entity_poly.pdbx_strand_id
1 'polypeptide(L)'
;MRALDLGDLPGLKTGASKSEIQNMPVYRYRATNEAASTESTAQSQGQGEDSKKTTKKGFMHRLLKQCRPKREEQDFESTYEYLTLDAAEDSVCSICLSEYENNDLLCKLWCRHHFHKSCVQEWLALNTKCPLCKQDFRGKEYYDSDDVENE
;
A
#
# COMPACT_ATOMS: atom_id res chain seq x y z
N MET A 1 5.19 24.44 32.94
CA MET A 1 4.17 24.25 31.88
C MET A 1 4.20 22.79 31.49
N ARG A 2 3.24 21.99 31.95
CA ARG A 2 3.15 20.58 31.52
C ARG A 2 2.60 20.61 30.09
N ALA A 3 3.34 20.00 29.17
CA ALA A 3 2.84 19.77 27.82
C ALA A 3 1.55 18.95 27.97
N LEU A 4 0.44 19.49 27.47
CA LEU A 4 -0.77 18.70 27.34
C LEU A 4 -0.49 17.72 26.21
N ASP A 5 -0.39 16.45 26.58
CA ASP A 5 -0.24 15.35 25.65
C ASP A 5 -1.46 15.37 24.72
N LEU A 6 -1.23 15.46 23.42
CA LEU A 6 -2.28 15.61 22.40
C LEU A 6 -3.19 14.36 22.31
N GLY A 7 -2.88 13.31 23.08
CA GLY A 7 -3.68 12.09 23.19
C GLY A 7 -4.88 12.15 24.14
N ASP A 8 -5.03 13.18 24.98
CA ASP A 8 -6.08 13.25 26.02
C ASP A 8 -7.28 14.14 25.66
N LEU A 9 -7.42 14.54 24.39
CA LEU A 9 -8.62 15.26 23.95
C LEU A 9 -9.80 14.29 23.79
N PRO A 10 -10.91 14.45 24.56
CA PRO A 10 -12.10 13.63 24.39
C PRO A 10 -12.64 13.81 22.97
N GLY A 11 -12.56 12.75 22.16
CA GLY A 11 -13.04 12.72 20.78
C GLY A 11 -11.97 12.51 19.70
N LEU A 12 -10.68 12.53 20.03
CA LEU A 12 -9.64 12.14 19.06
C LEU A 12 -9.50 10.62 19.05
N LYS A 13 -10.19 9.97 18.11
CA LYS A 13 -10.12 8.51 17.92
C LYS A 13 -8.69 8.16 17.49
N THR A 14 -7.88 7.67 18.41
CA THR A 14 -6.57 7.11 18.09
C THR A 14 -6.79 5.77 17.39
N GLY A 15 -6.14 5.59 16.23
CA GLY A 15 -6.17 4.31 15.52
C GLY A 15 -5.32 3.26 16.21
N ALA A 16 -5.11 2.13 15.53
CA ALA A 16 -4.24 1.07 16.00
C ALA A 16 -2.77 1.52 16.06
N SER A 17 -2.02 0.96 17.01
CA SER A 17 -0.58 1.19 17.08
C SER A 17 0.13 0.52 15.90
N LYS A 18 1.25 1.10 15.47
CA LYS A 18 2.04 0.56 14.33
C LYS A 18 2.47 -0.89 14.55
N SER A 19 2.78 -1.27 15.79
CA SER A 19 3.13 -2.65 16.16
C SER A 19 1.97 -3.62 16.01
N GLU A 20 0.73 -3.19 16.28
CA GLU A 20 -0.45 -4.05 16.13
C GLU A 20 -0.76 -4.30 14.66
N ILE A 21 -0.64 -3.26 13.83
CA ILE A 21 -0.88 -3.35 12.39
C ILE A 21 0.17 -4.25 11.72
N GLN A 22 1.41 -4.25 12.20
CA GLN A 22 2.51 -5.07 11.66
C GLN A 22 2.36 -6.57 11.91
N ASN A 23 1.57 -6.99 12.90
CA ASN A 23 1.34 -8.41 13.19
C ASN A 23 0.31 -9.08 12.27
N MET A 24 -0.30 -8.32 11.35
CA MET A 24 -1.29 -8.88 10.44
C MET A 24 -0.66 -9.71 9.31
N PRO A 25 -1.31 -10.80 8.88
CA PRO A 25 -0.83 -11.63 7.78
C PRO A 25 -0.68 -10.83 6.48
N VAL A 26 0.49 -10.95 5.85
CA VAL A 26 0.81 -10.33 4.55
C VAL A 26 1.14 -11.42 3.54
N TYR A 27 0.59 -11.29 2.34
CA TYR A 27 0.76 -12.19 1.22
C TYR A 27 1.25 -11.44 -0.01
N ARG A 28 1.94 -12.16 -0.90
CA ARG A 28 2.30 -11.66 -2.22
C ARG A 28 1.24 -12.10 -3.23
N TYR A 29 0.61 -11.15 -3.91
CA TYR A 29 -0.42 -11.47 -4.89
C TYR A 29 0.19 -12.07 -6.16
N ARG A 30 -0.50 -13.08 -6.72
CA ARG A 30 -0.26 -13.62 -8.06
C ARG A 30 -1.56 -13.60 -8.83
N ALA A 31 -1.58 -12.91 -9.97
CA ALA A 31 -2.72 -12.93 -10.87
C ALA A 31 -2.86 -14.33 -11.51
N THR A 32 -4.08 -14.84 -11.56
CA THR A 32 -4.42 -16.02 -12.37
C THR A 32 -4.53 -15.55 -13.82
N ASN A 33 -3.57 -15.94 -14.65
CA ASN A 33 -3.56 -15.56 -16.06
C ASN A 33 -4.73 -16.22 -16.82
N GLU A 34 -5.90 -15.60 -16.81
CA GLU A 34 -6.96 -15.76 -17.82
C GLU A 34 -7.17 -14.48 -18.65
N ALA A 35 -6.44 -13.39 -18.34
CA ALA A 35 -6.46 -12.13 -19.09
C ALA A 35 -5.17 -11.86 -19.91
N ALA A 36 -4.23 -12.82 -19.98
CA ALA A 36 -3.03 -12.72 -20.82
C ALA A 36 -3.26 -13.38 -22.20
N SER A 37 -4.25 -12.88 -22.92
CA SER A 37 -4.47 -13.08 -24.37
C SER A 37 -5.40 -11.93 -24.74
N THR A 38 -4.90 -10.79 -25.20
CA THR A 38 -4.59 -10.60 -26.62
C THR A 38 -3.44 -9.64 -26.85
N GLU A 39 -2.38 -10.14 -27.49
CA GLU A 39 -1.47 -9.32 -28.26
C GLU A 39 -2.15 -8.90 -29.57
N SER A 40 -2.04 -7.63 -29.97
CA SER A 40 -2.16 -7.22 -31.36
C SER A 40 -1.21 -6.05 -31.63
N THR A 41 -0.27 -6.35 -32.52
CA THR A 41 0.90 -5.59 -32.97
C THR A 41 0.57 -4.58 -34.08
N ALA A 42 1.32 -3.45 -34.11
CA ALA A 42 1.67 -2.55 -35.25
C ALA A 42 0.54 -1.72 -35.92
N GLN A 43 0.71 -0.50 -36.49
CA GLN A 43 1.80 0.44 -36.81
C GLN A 43 1.15 1.70 -37.44
N SER A 44 1.74 2.90 -37.30
CA SER A 44 1.89 3.86 -38.43
C SER A 44 2.83 5.04 -38.10
N GLN A 45 3.60 5.43 -39.13
CA GLN A 45 4.74 6.36 -39.17
C GLN A 45 4.36 7.84 -39.35
N GLY A 46 5.29 8.75 -39.06
CA GLY A 46 5.32 10.14 -39.54
C GLY A 46 6.67 10.83 -39.26
N GLN A 47 7.30 11.40 -40.31
CA GLN A 47 8.68 11.91 -40.41
C GLN A 47 8.82 13.44 -40.18
N GLY A 48 10.08 13.91 -40.00
CA GLY A 48 10.56 15.31 -40.14
C GLY A 48 11.72 15.62 -39.17
N GLU A 49 13.01 15.54 -39.55
CA GLU A 49 13.91 16.60 -40.10
C GLU A 49 14.04 17.83 -39.16
N ASP A 50 15.19 18.39 -38.74
CA ASP A 50 16.40 18.78 -39.49
C ASP A 50 17.60 19.16 -38.53
N SER A 51 18.83 18.85 -38.98
CA SER A 51 20.10 19.60 -38.90
C SER A 51 20.70 20.30 -37.63
N LYS A 52 21.99 19.95 -37.42
CA LYS A 52 23.21 20.80 -37.15
C LYS A 52 23.58 21.21 -35.70
N LYS A 53 24.77 20.76 -35.23
CA LYS A 53 26.05 21.53 -35.19
C LYS A 53 26.97 21.24 -33.97
N THR A 54 28.10 20.58 -34.27
CA THR A 54 29.50 20.74 -33.78
C THR A 54 29.85 21.08 -32.31
N THR A 55 30.61 20.16 -31.70
CA THR A 55 31.83 20.29 -30.86
C THR A 55 32.20 21.65 -30.24
N LYS A 56 32.44 21.67 -28.92
CA LYS A 56 33.75 21.94 -28.27
C LYS A 56 33.64 21.88 -26.73
N LYS A 57 34.64 21.24 -26.11
CA LYS A 57 34.83 21.06 -24.66
C LYS A 57 35.34 22.35 -24.00
N GLY A 58 34.99 22.55 -22.73
CA GLY A 58 35.79 23.34 -21.79
C GLY A 58 34.99 23.94 -20.63
N PHE A 59 35.31 23.47 -19.40
CA PHE A 59 35.51 24.27 -18.17
C PHE A 59 34.50 25.41 -17.95
N MET A 60 33.61 25.45 -16.95
CA MET A 60 33.76 25.31 -15.49
C MET A 60 32.33 25.13 -14.94
N HIS A 61 32.04 24.35 -13.90
CA HIS A 61 31.78 24.93 -12.59
C HIS A 61 31.64 23.84 -11.52
N ARG A 62 32.48 23.94 -10.49
CA ARG A 62 32.41 23.20 -9.24
C ARG A 62 31.22 23.70 -8.43
N LEU A 63 30.13 22.94 -8.37
CA LEU A 63 29.15 23.03 -7.27
C LEU A 63 28.82 21.62 -6.77
N LEU A 64 29.02 21.48 -5.46
CA LEU A 64 28.73 20.31 -4.65
C LEU A 64 27.26 19.89 -4.82
N LYS A 65 27.02 18.87 -5.65
CA LYS A 65 25.86 17.98 -5.48
C LYS A 65 26.41 16.63 -5.11
N GLN A 66 26.58 16.50 -3.81
CA GLN A 66 26.80 15.27 -3.07
C GLN A 66 26.08 14.13 -3.77
N CYS A 67 26.81 13.05 -4.05
CA CYS A 67 26.23 11.75 -4.30
C CYS A 67 25.18 11.51 -3.20
N ARG A 68 23.89 11.58 -3.52
CA ARG A 68 22.88 11.01 -2.64
C ARG A 68 23.22 9.52 -2.62
N PRO A 69 23.67 8.95 -1.49
CA PRO A 69 23.81 7.51 -1.44
C PRO A 69 22.43 6.95 -1.82
N LYS A 70 22.40 6.14 -2.87
CA LYS A 70 21.34 5.18 -3.11
C LYS A 70 21.45 4.26 -1.89
N ARG A 71 20.82 4.68 -0.78
CA ARG A 71 20.82 3.92 0.46
C ARG A 71 20.17 2.61 0.05
N GLU A 72 21.00 1.58 0.08
CA GLU A 72 20.61 0.18 0.07
C GLU A 72 19.49 0.04 1.10
N GLU A 73 18.24 0.11 0.63
CA GLU A 73 17.17 -0.50 1.36
C GLU A 73 17.47 -1.98 1.22
N GLN A 74 18.06 -2.51 2.28
CA GLN A 74 18.14 -3.92 2.57
C GLN A 74 16.70 -4.38 2.72
N ASP A 75 16.01 -4.45 1.58
CA ASP A 75 14.72 -5.09 1.41
C ASP A 75 15.00 -6.54 1.76
N PHE A 76 14.74 -6.83 3.02
CA PHE A 76 14.50 -8.16 3.51
C PHE A 76 13.49 -8.76 2.53
N GLU A 77 14.00 -9.58 1.60
CA GLU A 77 13.27 -10.47 0.71
C GLU A 77 12.52 -11.45 1.61
N SER A 78 11.54 -10.91 2.33
CA SER A 78 10.60 -11.66 3.12
C SER A 78 9.89 -12.53 2.11
N THR A 79 10.12 -13.83 2.22
CA THR A 79 9.38 -14.88 1.54
C THR A 79 7.92 -14.79 2.01
N TYR A 80 7.18 -13.80 1.52
CA TYR A 80 5.74 -13.75 1.69
C TYR A 80 5.14 -14.90 0.89
N GLU A 81 4.22 -15.64 1.51
CA GLU A 81 3.45 -16.66 0.81
C GLU A 81 2.64 -16.03 -0.32
N TYR A 82 2.50 -16.77 -1.41
CA TYR A 82 1.71 -16.31 -2.56
C TYR A 82 0.22 -16.58 -2.34
N LEU A 83 -0.62 -15.64 -2.79
CA LEU A 83 -2.07 -15.76 -2.79
C LEU A 83 -2.62 -15.47 -4.20
N THR A 84 -3.55 -16.29 -4.65
CA THR A 84 -4.40 -16.07 -5.83
C THR A 84 -5.83 -15.78 -5.38
N LEU A 85 -6.53 -14.88 -6.08
CA LEU A 85 -7.93 -14.56 -5.84
C LEU A 85 -8.70 -14.85 -7.13
N ASP A 86 -9.68 -15.74 -7.07
CA ASP A 86 -10.32 -16.31 -8.26
C ASP A 86 -11.44 -15.42 -8.83
N ALA A 87 -12.01 -14.52 -8.01
CA ALA A 87 -13.05 -13.59 -8.45
C ALA A 87 -12.46 -12.22 -8.78
N ALA A 88 -12.86 -11.66 -9.93
CA ALA A 88 -12.42 -10.32 -10.35
C ALA A 88 -12.78 -9.23 -9.33
N GLU A 89 -13.92 -9.38 -8.64
CA GLU A 89 -14.34 -8.47 -7.57
C GLU A 89 -13.47 -8.58 -6.31
N ASP A 90 -12.90 -9.77 -6.05
CA ASP A 90 -11.97 -9.99 -4.94
C ASP A 90 -10.55 -9.50 -5.28
N SER A 91 -10.22 -9.28 -6.56
CA SER A 91 -8.92 -8.79 -7.00
C SER A 91 -8.78 -7.25 -7.03
N VAL A 92 -9.62 -6.52 -6.28
CA VAL A 92 -9.61 -5.05 -6.21
C VAL A 92 -9.47 -4.57 -4.77
N CYS A 93 -8.61 -3.57 -4.56
CA CYS A 93 -8.48 -2.91 -3.26
C CYS A 93 -9.62 -1.91 -3.04
N SER A 94 -10.51 -2.17 -2.07
CA SER A 94 -11.64 -1.25 -1.82
C SER A 94 -11.26 0.09 -1.16
N ILE A 95 -9.98 0.31 -0.83
CA ILE A 95 -9.49 1.57 -0.24
C ILE A 95 -9.03 2.53 -1.35
N CYS A 96 -8.19 2.06 -2.28
CA CYS A 96 -7.70 2.87 -3.39
C CYS A 96 -8.49 2.67 -4.69
N LEU A 97 -9.41 1.69 -4.73
CA LEU A 97 -10.23 1.32 -5.88
C LEU A 97 -9.45 0.84 -7.10
N SER A 98 -8.22 0.34 -6.90
CA SER A 98 -7.37 -0.23 -7.94
C SER A 98 -7.34 -1.75 -7.89
N GLU A 99 -7.25 -2.38 -9.07
CA GLU A 99 -6.95 -3.82 -9.22
C GLU A 99 -5.58 -4.16 -8.62
N TYR A 100 -5.43 -5.40 -8.16
CA TYR A 100 -4.16 -5.91 -7.67
C TYR A 100 -3.24 -6.30 -8.83
N GLU A 101 -1.99 -5.84 -8.75
CA GLU A 101 -0.95 -6.18 -9.71
C GLU A 101 -0.08 -7.34 -9.20
N ASN A 102 0.52 -8.07 -10.14
CA ASN A 102 1.36 -9.20 -9.79
C ASN A 102 2.53 -8.76 -8.89
N ASN A 103 2.74 -9.46 -7.78
CA ASN A 103 3.67 -9.16 -6.69
C ASN A 103 3.24 -8.07 -5.70
N ASP A 104 2.02 -7.53 -5.80
CA ASP A 104 1.48 -6.64 -4.78
C ASP A 104 1.47 -7.31 -3.40
N LEU A 105 1.74 -6.51 -2.37
CA LEU A 105 1.67 -6.97 -0.99
C LEU A 105 0.26 -6.72 -0.47
N LEU A 106 -0.46 -7.80 -0.20
CA LEU A 106 -1.81 -7.76 0.35
C LEU A 106 -1.78 -8.10 1.83
N CYS A 107 -2.50 -7.34 2.63
CA CYS A 107 -2.72 -7.62 4.04
C CYS A 107 -4.14 -8.20 4.20
N LYS A 108 -4.21 -9.32 4.92
CA LYS A 108 -5.48 -10.00 5.22
C LYS A 108 -5.89 -9.69 6.64
N LEU A 109 -7.02 -8.99 6.80
CA LEU A 109 -7.62 -8.79 8.11
C LEU A 109 -8.19 -10.11 8.65
N TRP A 110 -8.38 -10.22 9.97
CA TRP A 110 -8.98 -11.41 10.60
C TRP A 110 -10.44 -11.66 10.17
N CYS A 111 -11.13 -10.62 9.69
CA CYS A 111 -12.42 -10.74 9.03
C CYS A 111 -12.37 -11.29 7.59
N ARG A 112 -11.18 -11.71 7.12
CA ARG A 112 -10.86 -12.30 5.81
C ARG A 112 -10.89 -11.38 4.59
N HIS A 113 -11.04 -10.07 4.78
CA HIS A 113 -10.90 -9.10 3.69
C HIS A 113 -9.44 -8.78 3.39
N HIS A 114 -9.13 -8.57 2.10
CA HIS A 114 -7.81 -8.25 1.58
C HIS A 114 -7.74 -6.79 1.14
N PHE A 115 -6.58 -6.17 1.35
CA PHE A 115 -6.28 -4.80 0.95
C PHE A 115 -4.78 -4.69 0.65
N HIS A 116 -4.34 -3.68 -0.11
CA HIS A 116 -2.91 -3.37 -0.15
C HIS A 116 -2.37 -3.12 1.26
N LYS A 117 -1.18 -3.65 1.55
CA LYS A 117 -0.49 -3.50 2.84
C LYS A 117 -0.39 -2.03 3.24
N SER A 118 0.01 -1.15 2.31
CA SER A 118 0.10 0.30 2.54
C SER A 118 -1.26 0.91 2.85
N CYS A 119 -2.27 0.64 2.02
CA CYS A 119 -3.61 1.21 2.16
C CYS A 119 -4.26 0.86 3.51
N VAL A 120 -4.18 -0.41 3.92
CA VAL A 120 -4.78 -0.80 5.20
C VAL A 120 -3.97 -0.32 6.40
N GLN A 121 -2.65 -0.17 6.25
CA GLN A 121 -1.81 0.41 7.30
C GLN A 121 -2.16 1.86 7.58
N GLU A 122 -2.35 2.67 6.53
CA GLU A 122 -2.78 4.06 6.65
C GLU A 122 -4.19 4.16 7.20
N TRP A 123 -5.10 3.30 6.73
CA TRP A 123 -6.47 3.26 7.25
C TRP A 123 -6.51 2.97 8.75
N LEU A 124 -5.76 1.95 9.18
CA LEU A 124 -5.76 1.51 10.58
C LEU A 124 -4.97 2.42 11.51
N ALA A 125 -4.11 3.29 10.99
CA ALA A 125 -3.50 4.36 11.80
C ALA A 125 -4.54 5.38 12.30
N LEU A 126 -5.69 5.47 11.61
CA LEU A 126 -6.78 6.39 11.94
C LEU A 126 -8.05 5.68 12.46
N ASN A 127 -8.20 4.40 12.19
CA ASN A 127 -9.39 3.61 12.50
C ASN A 127 -9.01 2.23 13.07
N THR A 128 -9.91 1.55 13.76
CA THR A 128 -9.70 0.16 14.21
C THR A 128 -10.62 -0.84 13.52
N LYS A 129 -11.47 -0.38 12.58
CA LYS A 129 -12.50 -1.20 11.96
C LYS A 129 -12.18 -1.45 10.48
N CYS A 130 -12.54 -2.65 10.01
CA CYS A 130 -12.46 -3.02 8.60
C CYS A 130 -13.28 -2.05 7.72
N PRO A 131 -12.73 -1.55 6.60
CA PRO A 131 -13.47 -0.69 5.67
C PRO A 131 -14.77 -1.32 5.15
N LEU A 132 -14.79 -2.64 4.94
CA LEU A 132 -15.89 -3.38 4.33
C LEU A 132 -16.96 -3.81 5.35
N CYS A 133 -16.59 -4.58 6.37
CA CYS A 133 -17.56 -5.17 7.30
C CYS A 133 -17.66 -4.47 8.65
N LYS A 134 -16.89 -3.41 8.88
CA LYS A 134 -16.83 -2.64 10.15
C LYS A 134 -16.46 -3.45 11.39
N GLN A 135 -16.04 -4.71 11.25
CA GLN A 135 -15.50 -5.52 12.34
C GLN A 135 -14.14 -4.98 12.78
N ASP A 136 -13.84 -5.09 14.07
CA ASP A 136 -12.53 -4.70 14.59
C ASP A 136 -11.43 -5.57 13.97
N PHE A 137 -10.34 -4.93 13.57
CA PHE A 137 -9.19 -5.61 12.98
C PHE A 137 -8.45 -6.49 14.00
N ARG A 138 -8.78 -6.47 15.30
CA ARG A 138 -8.21 -7.35 16.33
C ARG A 138 -8.89 -8.72 16.41
N GLY A 139 -10.07 -8.91 15.78
CA GLY A 139 -10.84 -10.16 15.81
C GLY A 139 -12.02 -10.16 16.80
N LYS A 140 -12.86 -11.20 16.73
CA LYS A 140 -14.19 -11.30 17.39
C LYS A 140 -14.18 -11.53 18.92
N GLU A 141 -13.04 -11.49 19.60
CA GLU A 141 -12.99 -11.67 21.07
C GLU A 141 -13.03 -10.35 21.85
N TYR A 142 -13.26 -9.22 21.18
CA TYR A 142 -13.47 -7.94 21.84
C TYR A 142 -14.97 -7.74 22.12
N TYR A 143 -15.46 -8.33 23.22
CA TYR A 143 -16.73 -7.91 23.80
C TYR A 143 -16.54 -6.47 24.29
N ASP A 144 -17.32 -5.57 23.70
CA ASP A 144 -17.48 -4.23 24.24
C ASP A 144 -18.29 -4.39 25.54
N SER A 145 -17.61 -4.28 26.68
CA SER A 145 -18.27 -4.37 27.99
C SER A 145 -19.20 -3.17 28.26
N ASP A 146 -19.33 -2.23 27.33
CA ASP A 146 -20.12 -1.01 27.47
C ASP A 146 -21.55 -1.11 26.88
N ASP A 147 -21.96 -2.26 26.31
CA ASP A 147 -23.35 -2.51 25.84
C ASP A 147 -24.25 -3.18 26.91
N VAL A 148 -23.98 -2.90 28.19
CA VAL A 148 -24.88 -3.24 29.31
C VAL A 148 -25.29 -1.96 30.03
N GLU A 149 -26.11 -1.10 29.40
CA GLU A 149 -27.07 -0.20 30.09
C GLU A 149 -28.11 0.37 29.09
N ASN A 150 -29.16 -0.40 28.79
CA ASN A 150 -30.57 0.01 28.79
C ASN A 150 -31.43 -0.96 27.96
N GLU A 151 -32.11 -1.89 28.63
CA GLU A 151 -33.56 -2.09 28.52
C GLU A 151 -34.07 -2.86 29.74
#